data_AF-A0A959B8V4-F1
#
_entry.id   AF-A0A959B8V4-F1
#
_cell.length_a   1.000
_cell.length_b   1.000
_cell.length_c   1.000
_cell.angle_alpha   90.00
_cell.angle_beta   90.00
_cell.angle_gamma   90.00
#
_symmetry.space_group_name_H-M   'P 1'
#
loop_
_entity.id
_entity.type
_entity.pdbx_description
1 polymer ?
#
loop_
_entity_poly.entity_id
_entity_poly.type
_entity_poly.pdbx_seq_one_letter_code
_entity_poly.pdbx_strand_id
1 'polypeptide(L)'
;KAQLHQLQTSKKILEDISGEEVISFRSPALRLSKDSARALIESGYRIDSSVASQRFDMFLSFGGIKKLNWLTAPRLPYRVDENNIFKKGSSPLVEVPLSATLFPYVSTTMRVFPLITNIQRQLLHTETSWNEKPIVFDIHPNEFIDESNEERTIERRSRNPVSYFLQDVIRSKLKVKNLGPAAAPLYEREISYYAQRAYTFLTLKDYCKQKGLLAD
;
A
#
# COMPACT_ATOMS: atom_id res chain seq x y z
N LYS A 1 -12.22 9.41 18.23
CA LYS A 1 -13.42 8.66 18.71
C LYS A 1 -14.09 7.85 17.61
N ALA A 2 -14.61 8.46 16.53
CA ALA A 2 -15.23 7.68 15.43
C ALA A 2 -14.27 6.69 14.74
N GLN A 3 -13.05 7.11 14.41
CA GLN A 3 -12.04 6.22 13.81
C GLN A 3 -11.68 5.03 14.70
N LEU A 4 -11.44 5.27 15.99
CA LEU A 4 -11.13 4.21 16.96
C LEU A 4 -12.25 3.16 17.03
N HIS A 5 -13.50 3.63 17.10
CA HIS A 5 -14.66 2.72 17.12
C HIS A 5 -14.74 1.87 15.84
N GLN A 6 -14.52 2.48 14.66
CA GLN A 6 -14.49 1.73 13.39
C GLN A 6 -13.38 0.68 13.38
N LEU A 7 -12.19 1.02 13.86
CA LEU A 7 -11.04 0.12 13.95
C LEU A 7 -11.33 -1.07 14.87
N GLN A 8 -11.92 -0.82 16.04
CA GLN A 8 -12.28 -1.86 17.01
C GLN A 8 -13.39 -2.77 16.46
N THR A 9 -14.44 -2.19 15.87
CA THR A 9 -15.55 -2.94 15.28
C THR A 9 -15.07 -3.81 14.12
N SER A 10 -14.28 -3.26 13.18
CA SER A 10 -13.77 -4.03 12.06
C SER A 10 -12.82 -5.14 12.51
N LYS A 11 -11.96 -4.85 13.50
CA LYS A 11 -11.05 -5.84 14.09
C LYS A 11 -11.84 -7.02 14.65
N LYS A 12 -12.80 -6.74 15.54
CA LYS A 12 -13.64 -7.77 16.16
C LYS A 12 -14.37 -8.63 15.12
N ILE A 13 -14.97 -8.01 14.11
CA ILE A 13 -15.67 -8.75 13.04
C ILE A 13 -14.72 -9.73 12.34
N LEU A 14 -13.50 -9.28 12.01
CA LEU A 14 -12.53 -10.14 11.33
C LEU A 14 -12.02 -11.26 12.25
N GLU A 15 -11.81 -10.98 13.54
CA GLU A 15 -11.43 -11.98 14.54
C GLU A 15 -12.53 -13.03 14.73
N ASP A 16 -13.80 -12.60 14.83
CA ASP A 16 -14.96 -13.48 14.96
C ASP A 16 -15.13 -14.38 13.71
N ILE A 17 -14.84 -13.87 12.50
CA ILE A 17 -14.92 -14.63 11.24
C ILE A 17 -13.74 -15.60 11.08
N SER A 18 -12.52 -15.16 11.41
CA SER A 18 -11.30 -15.92 11.13
C SER A 18 -10.88 -16.86 12.26
N GLY A 19 -11.34 -16.62 13.49
CA GLY A 19 -10.88 -17.32 14.68
C GLY A 19 -9.45 -16.95 15.12
N GLU A 20 -8.84 -15.95 14.47
CA GLU A 20 -7.44 -15.54 14.68
C GLU A 20 -7.37 -14.08 15.14
N GLU A 21 -6.39 -13.75 15.97
CA GLU A 21 -6.15 -12.36 16.38
C GLU A 21 -5.71 -11.50 15.19
N VAL A 22 -6.36 -10.36 15.01
CA VAL A 22 -6.04 -9.42 13.92
C VAL A 22 -5.14 -8.31 14.44
N ILE A 23 -3.84 -8.43 14.15
CA ILE A 23 -2.81 -7.51 14.67
C ILE A 23 -2.26 -6.53 13.64
N SER A 24 -2.60 -6.69 12.36
CA SER A 24 -2.08 -5.86 11.26
C SER A 24 -3.18 -5.02 10.61
N PHE A 25 -2.83 -3.78 10.24
CA PHE A 25 -3.74 -2.85 9.59
C PHE A 25 -3.16 -2.27 8.30
N ARG A 26 -4.04 -1.86 7.39
CA ARG A 26 -3.73 -1.00 6.24
C ARG A 26 -4.86 0.01 6.05
N SER A 27 -4.50 1.29 6.01
CA SER A 27 -5.46 2.38 5.84
C SER A 27 -6.06 2.41 4.43
N PRO A 28 -7.39 2.59 4.32
CA PRO A 28 -8.04 2.75 3.01
C PRO A 28 -7.44 3.91 2.22
N ALA A 29 -7.05 3.64 0.97
CA ALA A 29 -6.41 4.61 0.07
C ALA A 29 -5.16 5.30 0.65
N LEU A 30 -4.46 4.64 1.60
CA LEU A 30 -3.27 5.15 2.30
C LEU A 30 -3.51 6.50 2.99
N ARG A 31 -4.74 6.73 3.47
CA ARG A 31 -5.14 8.00 4.10
C ARG A 31 -4.87 7.95 5.60
N LEU A 32 -3.70 8.46 5.97
CA LEU A 32 -3.30 8.60 7.35
C LEU A 32 -3.50 10.05 7.85
N SER A 33 -3.94 10.16 9.09
CA SER A 33 -3.97 11.39 9.90
C SER A 33 -2.89 11.34 10.99
N LYS A 34 -2.64 12.48 11.66
CA LYS A 34 -1.73 12.58 12.82
C LYS A 34 -2.15 11.68 14.00
N ASP A 35 -3.43 11.34 14.09
CA ASP A 35 -4.00 10.56 15.18
C ASP A 35 -4.05 9.06 14.85
N SER A 36 -3.65 8.65 13.64
CA SER A 36 -3.77 7.25 13.18
C SER A 36 -2.94 6.30 14.04
N ALA A 37 -1.70 6.67 14.36
CA ALA A 37 -0.82 5.84 15.18
C ALA A 37 -1.46 5.55 16.55
N ARG A 38 -1.93 6.59 17.25
CA ARG A 38 -2.64 6.43 18.54
C ARG A 38 -3.89 5.58 18.40
N ALA A 39 -4.72 5.84 17.40
CA ALA A 39 -5.96 5.08 17.20
C ALA A 39 -5.68 3.60 16.93
N LEU A 40 -4.61 3.26 16.21
CA LEU A 40 -4.21 1.88 15.95
C LEU A 40 -3.67 1.20 17.22
N ILE A 41 -2.84 1.90 17.99
CA ILE A 41 -2.33 1.41 19.27
C ILE A 41 -3.48 1.17 20.26
N GLU A 42 -4.38 2.13 20.41
CA GLU A 42 -5.56 2.05 21.29
C GLU A 42 -6.55 0.95 20.87
N SER A 43 -6.58 0.57 19.59
CA SER A 43 -7.39 -0.56 19.10
C SER A 43 -6.62 -1.90 19.12
N GLY A 44 -5.40 -1.92 19.64
CA GLY A 44 -4.61 -3.13 19.81
C GLY A 44 -3.98 -3.67 18.52
N TYR A 45 -3.83 -2.85 17.47
CA TYR A 45 -3.00 -3.23 16.33
C TYR A 45 -1.52 -3.09 16.69
N ARG A 46 -0.70 -4.00 16.16
CA ARG A 46 0.75 -4.07 16.39
C ARG A 46 1.55 -3.77 15.13
N ILE A 47 0.95 -3.93 13.95
CA ILE A 47 1.57 -3.66 12.65
C ILE A 47 0.67 -2.72 11.83
N ASP A 48 1.27 -1.73 11.19
CA ASP A 48 0.67 -0.96 10.09
C ASP A 48 1.49 -1.16 8.79
N SER A 49 0.82 -1.04 7.65
CA SER A 49 1.44 -1.08 6.32
C SER A 49 0.74 -0.10 5.39
N SER A 50 0.72 1.17 5.82
CA SER A 50 0.01 2.27 5.17
C SER A 50 0.92 3.33 4.57
N VAL A 51 2.20 3.35 4.95
CA VAL A 51 3.16 4.36 4.53
C VAL A 51 3.87 3.88 3.27
N ALA A 52 3.73 4.64 2.18
CA ALA A 52 4.44 4.37 0.93
C ALA A 52 5.73 5.21 0.85
N SER A 53 6.78 4.78 1.54
CA SER A 53 8.03 5.56 1.66
C SER A 53 8.67 5.91 0.31
N GLN A 54 9.08 7.17 0.17
CA GLN A 54 9.64 7.82 -1.02
C GLN A 54 8.74 7.83 -2.26
N ARG A 55 7.47 7.45 -2.12
CA ARG A 55 6.49 7.62 -3.19
C ARG A 55 6.25 9.10 -3.43
N PHE A 56 6.53 9.54 -4.64
CA PHE A 56 6.11 10.87 -5.08
C PHE A 56 4.74 10.76 -5.77
N ASP A 57 3.71 11.12 -5.02
CA ASP A 57 2.39 11.32 -5.60
C ASP A 57 2.41 12.63 -6.38
N MET A 58 2.74 12.56 -7.67
CA MET A 58 2.62 13.67 -8.62
C MET A 58 1.24 14.34 -8.52
N PHE A 59 1.09 15.55 -9.08
CA PHE A 59 -0.12 16.40 -9.12
C PHE A 59 -1.44 15.73 -9.60
N LEU A 60 -1.42 14.44 -9.96
CA LEU A 60 -2.58 13.62 -10.35
C LEU A 60 -3.20 12.84 -9.17
N SER A 61 -2.54 12.83 -8.00
CA SER A 61 -3.07 12.21 -6.79
C SER A 61 -3.74 13.25 -5.89
N PHE A 62 -5.01 13.02 -5.55
CA PHE A 62 -5.71 13.79 -4.51
C PHE A 62 -5.06 13.55 -3.13
N GLY A 63 -4.77 14.63 -2.39
CA GLY A 63 -4.16 14.61 -1.04
C GLY A 63 -2.79 15.31 -0.87
N GLY A 64 -2.41 16.16 -1.84
CA GLY A 64 -1.05 16.65 -2.14
C GLY A 64 -0.25 17.49 -1.12
N ILE A 65 -0.59 17.49 0.18
CA ILE A 65 0.31 18.09 1.21
C ILE A 65 0.75 17.03 2.23
N LYS A 66 -0.18 16.25 2.79
CA LYS A 66 0.18 15.19 3.76
C LYS A 66 1.00 14.06 3.15
N LYS A 67 0.85 13.83 1.85
CA LYS A 67 1.60 12.82 1.08
C LYS A 67 3.06 13.21 0.83
N LEU A 68 3.43 14.47 1.04
CA LEU A 68 4.84 14.89 0.99
C LEU A 68 5.64 14.26 2.14
N ASN A 69 5.00 13.93 3.26
CA ASN A 69 5.66 13.22 4.37
C ASN A 69 6.14 11.82 3.96
N TRP A 70 5.59 11.23 2.90
CA TRP A 70 6.10 9.96 2.38
C TRP A 70 7.52 10.07 1.85
N LEU A 71 7.92 11.23 1.33
CA LEU A 71 9.26 11.44 0.78
C LEU A 71 10.35 11.30 1.84
N THR A 72 10.03 11.64 3.09
CA THR A 72 10.96 11.59 4.22
C THR A 72 10.70 10.42 5.17
N ALA A 73 9.64 9.63 4.94
CA ALA A 73 9.32 8.48 5.77
C ALA A 73 10.40 7.38 5.65
N PRO A 74 10.72 6.66 6.73
CA PRO A 74 11.70 5.59 6.68
C PRO A 74 11.36 4.51 5.64
N ARG A 75 12.37 4.00 4.95
CA ARG A 75 12.20 2.93 3.93
C ARG A 75 12.18 1.53 4.52
N LEU A 76 12.94 1.31 5.59
CA LEU A 76 12.97 0.05 6.33
C LEU A 76 11.87 0.05 7.38
N PRO A 77 11.36 -1.13 7.78
CA PRO A 77 10.42 -1.25 8.89
C PRO A 77 10.90 -0.53 10.15
N TYR A 78 9.99 0.10 10.87
CA TYR A 78 10.32 0.92 12.03
C TYR A 78 9.22 0.93 13.08
N ARG A 79 9.61 1.13 14.34
CA ARG A 79 8.67 1.51 15.40
C ARG A 79 8.22 2.94 15.17
N VAL A 80 6.93 3.15 15.20
CA VAL A 80 6.28 4.42 14.89
C VAL A 80 6.43 5.41 16.05
N ASP A 81 6.53 6.70 15.75
CA ASP A 81 6.24 7.77 16.71
C ASP A 81 4.71 7.91 16.92
N GLU A 82 4.26 7.88 18.17
CA GLU A 82 2.82 7.89 18.51
C GLU A 82 2.06 9.11 17.97
N ASN A 83 2.76 10.21 17.72
CA ASN A 83 2.18 11.45 17.22
C ASN A 83 2.40 11.63 15.71
N ASN A 84 3.21 10.77 15.08
CA ASN A 84 3.52 10.84 13.67
C ASN A 84 3.93 9.49 13.07
N ILE A 85 2.97 8.85 12.39
CA ILE A 85 3.18 7.55 11.74
C ILE A 85 4.27 7.55 10.66
N PHE A 86 4.63 8.71 10.12
CA PHE A 86 5.69 8.85 9.10
C PHE A 86 7.11 8.94 9.70
N LYS A 87 7.25 8.87 11.03
CA LYS A 87 8.54 9.01 11.72
C LYS A 87 8.83 7.80 12.60
N LYS A 88 10.13 7.53 12.78
CA LYS A 88 10.60 6.58 13.79
C LYS A 88 10.32 7.12 15.19
N GLY A 89 9.96 6.22 16.09
CA GLY A 89 9.75 6.47 17.52
C GLY A 89 9.92 5.19 18.33
N SER A 90 9.31 5.15 19.50
CA SER A 90 9.43 4.04 20.46
C SER A 90 8.09 3.37 20.79
N SER A 91 7.04 3.63 20.01
CA SER A 91 5.72 3.04 20.26
C SER A 91 5.70 1.52 20.03
N PRO A 92 4.68 0.81 20.55
CA PRO A 92 4.51 -0.61 20.27
C PRO A 92 4.11 -0.92 18.82
N LEU A 93 3.67 0.09 18.04
CA LEU A 93 3.25 -0.08 16.65
C LEU A 93 4.46 -0.10 15.71
N VAL A 94 4.52 -1.11 14.84
CA VAL A 94 5.54 -1.24 13.79
C VAL A 94 4.92 -0.88 12.44
N GLU A 95 5.52 0.04 11.72
CA GLU A 95 5.20 0.29 10.31
C GLU A 95 6.09 -0.59 9.43
N VAL A 96 5.48 -1.32 8.49
CA VAL A 96 6.15 -2.01 7.38
C VAL A 96 5.77 -1.28 6.08
N PRO A 97 6.64 -0.37 5.59
CA PRO A 97 6.31 0.49 4.47
C PRO A 97 6.02 -0.29 3.19
N LEU A 98 5.05 0.17 2.41
CA LEU A 98 4.84 -0.28 1.05
C LEU A 98 6.09 0.00 0.21
N SER A 99 6.49 -0.97 -0.61
CA SER A 99 7.57 -0.75 -1.56
C SER A 99 7.14 0.29 -2.58
N ALA A 100 8.00 1.27 -2.81
CA ALA A 100 7.81 2.30 -3.82
C ALA A 100 9.15 2.88 -4.23
N THR A 101 9.14 3.47 -5.43
CA THR A 101 10.18 4.40 -5.90
C THR A 101 9.47 5.72 -6.22
N LEU A 102 9.88 6.44 -7.28
CA LEU A 102 9.14 7.62 -7.75
C LEU A 102 7.66 7.30 -8.03
N PHE A 103 7.36 6.12 -8.58
CA PHE A 103 6.00 5.63 -8.80
C PHE A 103 5.57 4.62 -7.71
N PRO A 104 4.26 4.43 -7.48
CA PRO A 104 3.77 3.36 -6.62
C PRO A 104 4.13 2.00 -7.23
N TYR A 105 4.75 1.10 -6.45
CA TYR A 105 5.02 -0.28 -6.88
C TYR A 105 3.87 -1.18 -6.45
N VAL A 106 2.77 -1.12 -7.22
CA VAL A 106 1.49 -1.78 -6.95
C VAL A 106 0.88 -2.31 -8.25
N SER A 107 -0.09 -3.21 -8.12
CA SER A 107 -0.84 -3.83 -9.24
C SER A 107 -1.36 -2.84 -10.28
N THR A 108 -1.93 -1.70 -9.90
CA THR A 108 -2.39 -0.71 -10.88
C THR A 108 -1.24 -0.19 -11.75
N THR A 109 -0.07 0.14 -11.17
CA THR A 109 1.11 0.57 -11.95
C THR A 109 1.60 -0.56 -12.85
N MET A 110 1.62 -1.80 -12.34
CA MET A 110 1.98 -3.00 -13.09
C MET A 110 1.11 -3.18 -14.33
N ARG A 111 -0.21 -3.05 -14.21
CA ARG A 111 -1.14 -3.17 -15.33
C ARG A 111 -0.96 -2.02 -16.33
N VAL A 112 -0.92 -0.79 -15.85
CA VAL A 112 -0.92 0.39 -16.72
C VAL A 112 0.44 0.59 -17.40
N PHE A 113 1.53 0.35 -16.68
CA PHE A 113 2.91 0.60 -17.10
C PHE A 113 3.86 -0.59 -16.80
N PRO A 114 3.70 -1.75 -17.45
CA PRO A 114 4.49 -2.95 -17.13
C PRO A 114 6.01 -2.75 -17.22
N LEU A 115 6.48 -1.96 -18.17
CA LEU A 115 7.91 -1.65 -18.33
C LEU A 115 8.45 -0.84 -17.14
N ILE A 116 7.68 0.14 -16.64
CA ILE A 116 8.06 0.92 -15.47
C ILE A 116 8.13 0.01 -14.26
N THR A 117 7.13 -0.85 -14.05
CA THR A 117 7.12 -1.80 -12.94
C THR A 117 8.29 -2.79 -13.01
N ASN A 118 8.67 -3.26 -14.21
CA ASN A 118 9.86 -4.09 -14.37
C ASN A 118 11.14 -3.37 -13.92
N ILE A 119 11.31 -2.08 -14.24
CA ILE A 119 12.45 -1.27 -13.79
C ILE A 119 12.41 -1.10 -12.27
N GLN A 120 11.23 -0.78 -11.70
CA GLN A 120 11.05 -0.65 -10.25
C GLN A 120 11.43 -1.95 -9.52
N ARG A 121 10.99 -3.10 -10.05
CA ARG A 121 11.31 -4.42 -9.51
C ARG A 121 12.83 -4.64 -9.41
N GLN A 122 13.58 -4.31 -10.46
CA GLN A 122 15.05 -4.44 -10.43
C GLN A 122 15.68 -3.49 -9.41
N LEU A 123 15.25 -2.23 -9.37
CA LEU A 123 15.78 -1.25 -8.40
C LEU A 123 15.50 -1.67 -6.95
N LEU A 124 14.28 -2.13 -6.68
CA LEU A 124 13.88 -2.59 -5.36
C LEU A 124 14.60 -3.88 -4.97
N HIS A 125 14.81 -4.81 -5.91
CA HIS A 125 15.63 -6.01 -5.66
C HIS A 125 17.06 -5.64 -5.28
N THR A 126 17.70 -4.73 -6.03
CA THR A 126 19.04 -4.24 -5.69
C THR A 126 19.06 -3.58 -4.32
N GLU A 127 18.07 -2.74 -4.00
CA GLU A 127 17.93 -2.15 -2.67
C GLU A 127 17.84 -3.23 -1.58
N THR A 128 16.93 -4.20 -1.73
CA THR A 128 16.77 -5.32 -0.80
C THR A 128 18.06 -6.12 -0.62
N SER A 129 18.83 -6.33 -1.69
CA SER A 129 20.10 -7.06 -1.61
C SER A 129 21.16 -6.34 -0.76
N TRP A 130 21.01 -5.03 -0.55
CA TRP A 130 21.96 -4.21 0.21
C TRP A 130 21.53 -3.97 1.66
N ASN A 131 20.23 -3.87 1.92
CA ASN A 131 19.72 -3.45 3.24
C ASN A 131 18.64 -4.36 3.82
N GLU A 132 18.39 -5.52 3.20
CA GLU A 132 17.37 -6.50 3.59
C GLU A 132 15.95 -5.95 3.67
N LYS A 133 15.67 -4.82 3.01
CA LYS A 133 14.33 -4.25 2.99
C LYS A 133 13.32 -5.25 2.40
N PRO A 134 12.18 -5.49 3.05
CA PRO A 134 11.17 -6.37 2.50
C PRO A 134 10.54 -5.77 1.24
N ILE A 135 10.16 -6.64 0.31
CA ILE A 135 9.34 -6.26 -0.83
C ILE A 135 7.87 -6.40 -0.44
N VAL A 136 7.17 -5.27 -0.36
CA VAL A 136 5.73 -5.21 -0.05
C VAL A 136 5.00 -4.68 -1.28
N PHE A 137 4.37 -5.60 -2.02
CA PHE A 137 3.62 -5.30 -3.23
C PHE A 137 2.11 -5.37 -2.96
N ASP A 138 1.39 -4.28 -3.28
CA ASP A 138 -0.06 -4.18 -3.05
C ASP A 138 -0.86 -4.57 -4.30
N ILE A 139 -1.82 -5.46 -4.12
CA ILE A 139 -2.70 -5.97 -5.18
C ILE A 139 -4.13 -6.14 -4.69
N HIS A 140 -5.08 -5.82 -5.56
CA HIS A 140 -6.51 -5.99 -5.29
C HIS A 140 -7.09 -7.09 -6.19
N PRO A 141 -7.98 -7.96 -5.67
CA PRO A 141 -8.67 -8.97 -6.48
C PRO A 141 -9.40 -8.37 -7.69
N ASN A 142 -9.97 -7.18 -7.56
CA ASN A 142 -10.67 -6.48 -8.64
C ASN A 142 -9.78 -6.20 -9.87
N GLU A 143 -8.45 -6.20 -9.71
CA GLU A 143 -7.53 -6.01 -10.83
C GLU A 143 -7.58 -7.19 -11.83
N PHE A 144 -8.09 -8.35 -11.39
CA PHE A 144 -8.26 -9.58 -12.18
C PHE A 144 -9.69 -9.81 -12.68
N ILE A 145 -10.62 -8.89 -12.40
CA ILE A 145 -12.01 -8.95 -12.87
C ILE A 145 -12.15 -7.99 -14.04
N ASP A 146 -12.71 -8.47 -15.16
CA ASP A 146 -12.92 -7.61 -16.34
C ASP A 146 -14.21 -6.79 -16.19
N GLU A 147 -14.05 -5.55 -15.72
CA GLU A 147 -15.11 -4.54 -15.63
C GLU A 147 -15.00 -3.50 -16.77
N SER A 148 -14.28 -3.81 -17.86
CA SER A 148 -14.01 -2.82 -18.92
C SER A 148 -15.26 -2.37 -19.69
N ASN A 149 -16.31 -3.19 -19.69
CA ASN A 149 -17.59 -2.93 -20.35
C ASN A 149 -18.64 -2.27 -19.45
N GLU A 150 -18.36 -2.04 -18.17
CA GLU A 150 -19.32 -1.40 -17.26
C GLU A 150 -19.40 0.11 -17.47
N GLU A 151 -20.62 0.65 -17.47
CA GLU A 151 -20.84 2.09 -17.54
C GLU A 151 -20.29 2.77 -16.27
N ARG A 152 -19.16 3.47 -16.42
CA ARG A 152 -18.58 4.25 -15.33
C ARG A 152 -19.29 5.59 -15.19
N THR A 153 -20.04 5.76 -14.10
CA THR A 153 -20.54 7.06 -13.66
C THR A 153 -19.38 7.91 -13.14
N ILE A 154 -18.87 8.81 -13.97
CA ILE A 154 -17.82 9.75 -13.57
C ILE A 154 -18.49 10.89 -12.79
N GLU A 155 -18.52 10.77 -11.46
CA GLU A 155 -19.00 11.85 -10.59
C GLU A 155 -18.07 13.07 -10.68
N ARG A 156 -18.66 14.23 -11.00
CA ARG A 156 -17.94 15.49 -11.14
C ARG A 156 -17.42 16.01 -9.81
N ARG A 157 -16.08 16.02 -9.65
CA ARG A 157 -15.40 16.40 -8.40
C ARG A 157 -14.49 17.65 -8.51
N SER A 158 -14.44 18.31 -9.67
CA SER A 158 -13.61 19.50 -9.96
C SER A 158 -14.44 20.69 -10.47
N ARG A 159 -14.04 21.92 -10.09
CA ARG A 159 -14.63 23.19 -10.55
C ARG A 159 -14.16 23.63 -11.94
N ASN A 160 -13.05 23.07 -12.47
CA ASN A 160 -12.50 23.45 -13.79
C ASN A 160 -12.83 22.38 -14.87
N PRO A 161 -13.67 22.70 -15.88
CA PRO A 161 -14.25 21.72 -16.80
C PRO A 161 -13.27 21.09 -17.80
N VAL A 162 -12.24 21.81 -18.25
CA VAL A 162 -11.33 21.32 -19.32
C VAL A 162 -10.25 20.39 -18.76
N SER A 163 -9.67 20.72 -17.60
CA SER A 163 -8.71 19.81 -16.93
C SER A 163 -9.39 18.54 -16.41
N TYR A 164 -10.65 18.65 -15.99
CA TYR A 164 -11.50 17.55 -15.55
C TYR A 164 -11.72 16.52 -16.67
N PHE A 165 -12.15 16.97 -17.86
CA PHE A 165 -12.46 16.06 -18.96
C PHE A 165 -11.23 15.26 -19.41
N LEU A 166 -10.08 15.93 -19.58
CA LEU A 166 -8.85 15.25 -19.98
C LEU A 166 -8.33 14.31 -18.88
N GLN A 167 -8.32 14.74 -17.62
CA GLN A 167 -7.80 13.90 -16.53
C GLN A 167 -8.68 12.68 -16.27
N ASP A 168 -10.00 12.82 -16.30
CA ASP A 168 -10.88 11.70 -15.97
C ASP A 168 -11.03 10.71 -17.13
N VAL A 169 -11.01 11.18 -18.39
CA VAL A 169 -10.99 10.29 -19.55
C VAL A 169 -9.67 9.52 -19.62
N ILE A 170 -8.53 10.20 -19.47
CA ILE A 170 -7.22 9.54 -19.46
C ILE A 170 -7.14 8.57 -18.29
N ARG A 171 -7.53 8.99 -17.08
CA ARG A 171 -7.52 8.13 -15.89
C ARG A 171 -8.43 6.92 -16.03
N SER A 172 -9.62 7.08 -16.62
CA SER A 172 -10.55 5.98 -16.87
C SER A 172 -9.95 4.96 -17.85
N LYS A 173 -9.39 5.44 -18.97
CA LYS A 173 -8.71 4.60 -19.97
C LYS A 173 -7.49 3.88 -19.40
N LEU A 174 -6.69 4.56 -18.59
CA LEU A 174 -5.55 3.92 -17.91
C LEU A 174 -6.05 2.83 -16.95
N LYS A 175 -7.09 3.08 -16.16
CA LYS A 175 -7.61 2.10 -15.20
C LYS A 175 -8.08 0.79 -15.82
N VAL A 176 -8.58 0.78 -17.05
CA VAL A 176 -9.04 -0.45 -17.73
C VAL A 176 -7.91 -1.19 -18.48
N LYS A 177 -6.76 -0.55 -18.69
CA LYS A 177 -5.64 -1.16 -19.42
C LYS A 177 -5.16 -2.42 -18.70
N ASN A 178 -5.14 -3.55 -19.41
CA ASN A 178 -4.73 -4.85 -18.89
C ASN A 178 -5.52 -5.31 -17.64
N LEU A 179 -6.76 -4.86 -17.46
CA LEU A 179 -7.66 -5.35 -16.41
C LEU A 179 -8.12 -6.79 -16.74
N GLY A 180 -8.58 -7.54 -15.74
CA GLY A 180 -9.15 -8.86 -15.97
C GLY A 180 -8.08 -9.94 -16.21
N PRO A 181 -8.33 -10.92 -17.11
CA PRO A 181 -7.39 -11.99 -17.42
C PRO A 181 -6.01 -11.51 -17.88
N ALA A 182 -5.92 -10.31 -18.48
CA ALA A 182 -4.65 -9.73 -18.92
C ALA A 182 -3.73 -9.32 -17.75
N ALA A 183 -4.26 -9.15 -16.53
CA ALA A 183 -3.46 -8.85 -15.34
C ALA A 183 -2.71 -10.07 -14.80
N ALA A 184 -3.25 -11.28 -14.99
CA ALA A 184 -2.70 -12.52 -14.47
C ALA A 184 -1.25 -12.79 -14.93
N PRO A 185 -0.91 -12.79 -16.24
CA PRO A 185 0.47 -13.03 -16.69
C PRO A 185 1.45 -11.92 -16.26
N LEU A 186 0.95 -10.69 -16.04
CA LEU A 186 1.77 -9.61 -15.52
C LEU A 186 2.16 -9.88 -14.06
N TYR A 187 1.20 -10.32 -13.25
CA TYR A 187 1.44 -10.64 -11.84
C TYR A 187 2.27 -11.91 -11.66
N GLU A 188 2.02 -12.94 -12.46
CA GLU A 188 2.82 -14.17 -12.49
C GLU A 188 4.29 -13.87 -12.76
N ARG A 189 4.59 -12.94 -13.67
CA ARG A 189 5.96 -12.48 -13.93
C ARG A 189 6.58 -11.77 -12.71
N GLU A 190 5.80 -10.99 -11.95
CA GLU A 190 6.28 -10.37 -10.71
C GLU A 190 6.61 -11.43 -9.66
N ILE A 191 5.72 -12.40 -9.41
CA ILE A 191 5.94 -13.47 -8.43
C ILE A 191 7.13 -14.34 -8.84
N SER A 192 7.17 -14.78 -10.10
CA SER A 192 8.21 -15.67 -10.63
C SER A 192 9.60 -15.05 -10.51
N TYR A 193 9.72 -13.74 -10.72
CA TYR A 193 11.01 -13.05 -10.58
C TYR A 193 11.62 -13.20 -9.19
N TYR A 194 10.80 -13.06 -8.14
CA TYR A 194 11.24 -13.18 -6.74
C TYR A 194 11.40 -14.64 -6.33
N ALA A 195 10.50 -15.53 -6.76
CA ALA A 195 10.59 -16.96 -6.50
C ALA A 195 11.90 -17.57 -7.04
N GLN A 196 12.28 -17.22 -8.27
CA GLN A 196 13.54 -17.66 -8.89
C GLN A 196 14.80 -17.13 -8.19
N ARG A 197 14.65 -16.10 -7.34
CA ARG A 197 15.74 -15.49 -6.56
C ARG A 197 15.72 -15.91 -5.08
N ALA A 198 15.03 -17.01 -4.77
CA ALA A 198 14.93 -17.57 -3.43
C ALA A 198 14.35 -16.61 -2.37
N TYR A 199 13.48 -15.69 -2.78
CA TYR A 199 12.71 -14.90 -1.81
C TYR A 199 11.73 -15.80 -1.05
N THR A 200 11.56 -15.52 0.24
CA THR A 200 10.51 -16.13 1.06
C THR A 200 9.27 -15.26 1.07
N PHE A 201 8.10 -15.85 0.85
CA PHE A 201 6.81 -15.16 0.89
C PHE A 201 6.18 -15.34 2.25
N LEU A 202 6.00 -14.24 3.00
CA LEU A 202 5.55 -14.26 4.39
C LEU A 202 4.35 -13.34 4.60
N THR A 203 3.56 -13.62 5.63
CA THR A 203 2.64 -12.63 6.18
C THR A 203 3.43 -11.52 6.88
N LEU A 204 2.83 -10.34 7.05
CA LEU A 204 3.47 -9.26 7.83
C LEU A 204 3.71 -9.67 9.29
N LYS A 205 2.80 -10.47 9.87
CA LYS A 205 2.93 -11.04 11.22
C LYS A 205 4.21 -11.87 11.32
N ASP A 206 4.41 -12.82 10.40
CA ASP A 206 5.56 -13.72 10.43
C ASP A 206 6.86 -12.98 10.13
N TYR A 207 6.85 -12.07 9.16
CA TYR A 207 8.01 -11.22 8.86
C TYR A 207 8.45 -10.43 10.09
N CYS A 208 7.51 -9.75 10.76
CA CYS A 208 7.83 -8.95 11.94
C CYS A 208 8.29 -9.80 13.13
N LYS A 209 7.78 -11.02 13.30
CA LYS A 209 8.29 -11.98 14.30
C LYS A 209 9.72 -12.42 13.97
N GLN A 210 9.98 -12.86 12.74
CA GLN A 210 11.31 -13.31 12.31
C GLN A 210 12.38 -12.22 12.43
N LYS A 211 12.01 -10.95 12.22
CA LYS A 211 12.92 -9.80 12.37
C LYS A 211 12.97 -9.24 13.79
N GLY A 212 12.32 -9.86 14.78
CA GLY A 212 12.31 -9.40 16.18
C GLY A 212 11.62 -8.04 16.39
N LEU A 213 10.76 -7.62 15.46
CA LEU A 213 10.00 -6.36 15.54
C LEU A 213 8.77 -6.52 16.44
N LEU A 214 8.22 -7.73 16.51
CA LEU A 214 7.21 -8.13 17.48
C LEU A 214 7.82 -9.09 18.50
N ALA A 215 7.50 -8.89 19.77
CA ALA A 215 7.67 -9.91 20.80
C ALA A 215 6.65 -11.05 20.57
N ASP A 216 7.05 -12.26 20.94
CA ASP A 216 6.21 -13.47 20.86
C ASP A 216 4.89 -13.34 21.61
#